data_AF-A0A376VCL8-F1
#
_entry.id   AF-A0A376VCL8-F1
#
_cell.length_a   1.000
_cell.length_b   1.000
_cell.length_c   1.000
_cell.angle_alpha   90.00
_cell.angle_beta   90.00
_cell.angle_gamma   90.00
#
_symmetry.space_group_name_H-M   'P 1'
#
loop_
_entity.id
_entity.type
_entity.pdbx_description
1 polymer ?
#
loop_
_entity_poly.entity_id
_entity_poly.type
_entity_poly.pdbx_seq_one_letter_code
_entity_poly.pdbx_strand_id
1 'polypeptide(L)'
;MFLRLPSSFLPEEDQGVFLTMIQLPAGATQERTQKVLDQVTDYYLKNEKANVESVFTVNGFSFSGQAQNAGMAFVSLKPWEKRNGDKKQCGSG
;
A
#
# COMPACT_ATOMS: atom_id res chain seq x y z
N MET A 1 -27.73 24.61 -16.28
CA MET A 1 -26.27 24.75 -16.04
C MET A 1 -25.80 23.48 -15.34
N PHE A 2 -25.35 22.47 -16.09
CA PHE A 2 -24.85 21.21 -15.51
C PHE A 2 -23.35 21.37 -15.23
N LEU A 3 -23.01 21.24 -13.95
CA LEU A 3 -21.67 21.38 -13.40
C LEU A 3 -20.77 20.26 -13.91
N ARG A 4 -19.52 20.60 -14.23
CA ARG A 4 -18.44 19.71 -14.64
C ARG A 4 -18.16 18.69 -13.54
N LEU A 5 -18.83 17.53 -13.59
CA LEU A 5 -18.36 16.34 -12.88
C LEU A 5 -17.05 15.91 -13.57
N PRO A 6 -15.91 15.86 -12.86
CA PRO A 6 -14.71 15.27 -13.42
C PRO A 6 -15.03 13.82 -13.78
N SER A 7 -14.91 13.47 -15.05
CA SER A 7 -15.10 12.11 -15.53
C SER A 7 -13.93 11.25 -15.06
N SER A 8 -13.93 10.82 -13.81
CA SER A 8 -13.13 9.67 -13.40
C SER A 8 -13.83 8.43 -13.95
N PHE A 9 -13.07 7.57 -14.65
CA PHE A 9 -13.62 6.42 -15.38
C PHE A 9 -14.33 5.46 -14.42
N LEU A 10 -13.73 5.22 -13.24
CA LEU A 10 -14.27 4.48 -12.10
C LEU A 10 -13.66 5.06 -10.80
N PRO A 11 -14.39 5.10 -9.66
CA PRO A 11 -13.80 5.42 -8.37
C PRO A 11 -12.79 4.36 -7.94
N GLU A 12 -11.71 4.75 -7.26
CA GLU A 12 -10.80 3.80 -6.62
C GLU A 12 -11.54 3.09 -5.48
N GLU A 13 -11.88 1.82 -5.70
CA GLU A 13 -12.52 0.98 -4.69
C GLU A 13 -11.49 0.32 -3.77
N ASP A 14 -11.89 0.05 -2.53
CA ASP A 14 -11.10 -0.77 -1.62
C ASP A 14 -11.12 -2.24 -2.08
N GLN A 15 -10.11 -2.62 -2.84
CA GLN A 15 -9.94 -3.98 -3.35
C GLN A 15 -9.37 -4.94 -2.27
N GLY A 16 -9.19 -4.49 -1.03
CA GLY A 16 -8.61 -5.30 0.05
C GLY A 16 -7.11 -5.54 -0.07
N VAL A 17 -6.43 -4.96 -1.07
CA VAL A 17 -4.98 -5.05 -1.25
C VAL A 17 -4.43 -3.72 -1.73
N PHE A 18 -3.22 -3.38 -1.33
CA PHE A 18 -2.49 -2.25 -1.88
C PHE A 18 -0.98 -2.51 -1.94
N LEU A 19 -0.30 -1.70 -2.74
CA LEU A 19 1.13 -1.83 -3.02
C LEU A 19 1.87 -0.66 -2.38
N THR A 20 2.98 -0.96 -1.70
CA THR A 20 3.94 0.04 -1.24
C THR A 20 5.21 -0.11 -2.05
N MET A 21 5.68 0.96 -2.68
CA MET A 21 6.96 0.99 -3.38
C MET A 21 8.03 1.57 -2.47
N ILE A 22 9.17 0.90 -2.37
CA ILE A 22 10.33 1.32 -1.60
C ILE A 22 11.44 1.65 -2.60
N GLN A 23 11.91 2.90 -2.60
CA GLN A 23 13.01 3.34 -3.43
C GLN A 23 14.03 4.08 -2.56
N LEU A 24 15.21 3.48 -2.41
CA LEU A 24 16.35 4.09 -1.73
C LEU A 24 17.22 4.87 -2.73
N PRO A 25 18.05 5.82 -2.24
CA PRO A 25 19.03 6.51 -3.06
C PRO A 25 19.94 5.54 -3.85
N ALA A 26 20.45 6.00 -4.99
CA ALA A 26 21.40 5.25 -5.79
C ALA A 26 22.64 4.86 -4.95
N GLY A 27 23.10 3.62 -5.09
CA GLY A 27 24.22 3.07 -4.31
C GLY A 27 23.83 2.45 -2.97
N ALA A 28 22.54 2.42 -2.61
CA ALA A 28 22.08 1.62 -1.47
C ALA A 28 22.19 0.11 -1.76
N THR A 29 22.69 -0.63 -0.78
CA THR A 29 22.81 -2.09 -0.86
C THR A 29 21.47 -2.77 -0.61
N GLN A 30 21.35 -4.02 -1.07
CA GLN A 30 20.18 -4.86 -0.81
C GLN A 30 19.86 -4.99 0.70
N GLU A 31 20.89 -5.02 1.56
CA GLU A 31 20.72 -5.08 3.01
C GLU A 31 20.06 -3.79 3.58
N ARG A 32 20.42 -2.61 3.06
CA ARG A 32 19.76 -1.36 3.47
C ARG A 32 18.30 -1.33 3.04
N THR A 33 18.02 -1.79 1.81
CA THR A 33 16.65 -1.92 1.32
C THR A 33 15.85 -2.91 2.16
N GLN A 34 16.47 -4.03 2.56
CA GLN A 34 15.83 -4.99 3.47
C GLN A 34 15.45 -4.36 4.80
N LYS A 35 16.34 -3.60 5.43
CA LYS A 35 16.05 -2.91 6.71
C LYS A 35 14.86 -1.96 6.60
N VAL A 36 14.72 -1.27 5.47
CA VAL A 36 13.56 -0.39 5.22
C VAL A 36 12.29 -1.23 5.00
N LEU A 37 12.36 -2.32 4.25
CA LEU A 37 11.24 -3.25 4.08
C LEU A 37 10.78 -3.86 5.41
N ASP A 38 11.72 -4.20 6.29
CA ASP A 38 11.43 -4.71 7.62
C ASP A 38 10.74 -3.63 8.48
N GLN A 39 11.20 -2.38 8.43
CA GLN A 39 10.56 -1.26 9.12
C GLN A 39 9.13 -0.99 8.62
N VAL A 40 8.92 -1.06 7.31
CA VAL A 40 7.60 -0.90 6.69
C VAL A 40 6.67 -2.04 7.11
N THR A 41 7.18 -3.26 7.10
CA THR A 41 6.44 -4.45 7.56
C THR A 41 6.06 -4.32 9.03
N ASP A 42 7.01 -3.94 9.88
CA ASP A 42 6.79 -3.71 11.30
C ASP A 42 5.75 -2.61 11.55
N TYR A 43 5.79 -1.52 10.79
CA TYR A 43 4.79 -0.46 10.88
C TYR A 43 3.39 -0.99 10.58
N TYR A 44 3.22 -1.73 9.48
CA TYR A 44 1.92 -2.29 9.12
C TYR A 44 1.42 -3.33 10.13
N LEU A 45 2.31 -4.19 10.64
CA LEU A 45 1.96 -5.23 11.59
C LEU A 45 1.73 -4.72 13.02
N LYS A 46 2.32 -3.59 13.41
CA LYS A 46 2.20 -3.01 14.76
C LYS A 46 1.16 -1.90 14.81
N ASN A 47 1.27 -0.92 13.93
CA ASN A 47 0.43 0.28 13.95
C ASN A 47 -0.90 0.06 13.22
N GLU A 48 -0.88 -0.66 12.10
CA GLU A 48 -2.06 -0.94 11.29
C GLU A 48 -2.62 -2.36 11.48
N LYS A 49 -2.28 -3.03 12.60
CA LYS A 49 -2.70 -4.41 12.90
C LYS A 49 -4.21 -4.62 12.86
N ALA A 50 -5.00 -3.57 13.14
CA ALA A 50 -6.45 -3.62 13.07
C ALA A 50 -6.97 -3.76 11.62
N ASN A 51 -6.21 -3.24 10.65
CA ASN A 51 -6.61 -3.14 9.25
C ASN A 51 -5.86 -4.14 8.34
N VAL A 52 -4.58 -4.38 8.61
CA VAL A 52 -3.70 -5.23 7.81
C VAL A 52 -3.81 -6.70 8.25
N GLU A 53 -3.98 -7.59 7.28
CA GLU A 53 -3.97 -9.05 7.47
C GLU A 53 -2.57 -9.62 7.26
N SER A 54 -1.90 -9.23 6.17
CA SER A 54 -0.56 -9.71 5.85
C SER A 54 0.23 -8.71 5.03
N VAL A 55 1.55 -8.80 5.14
CA VAL A 55 2.51 -7.99 4.37
C VAL A 55 3.49 -8.94 3.70
N PHE A 56 3.65 -8.82 2.39
CA PHE A 56 4.59 -9.59 1.60
C PHE A 56 5.56 -8.65 0.90
N THR A 57 6.83 -8.67 1.31
CA THR A 57 7.88 -7.79 0.77
C THR A 57 8.76 -8.51 -0.24
N VAL A 58 9.08 -7.83 -1.33
CA VAL A 58 10.04 -8.25 -2.36
C VAL A 58 11.19 -7.27 -2.39
N ASN A 59 12.39 -7.74 -2.08
CA ASN A 59 13.62 -6.94 -2.13
C ASN A 59 14.32 -7.14 -3.48
N GLY A 60 14.81 -6.05 -4.07
CA GLY A 60 15.57 -6.10 -5.32
C GLY A 60 14.70 -5.99 -6.57
N PHE A 61 13.39 -5.77 -6.44
CA PHE A 61 12.44 -5.71 -7.56
C PHE A 61 11.46 -4.54 -7.38
N SER A 62 11.16 -3.87 -8.49
CA SER A 62 10.19 -2.79 -8.61
C SER A 62 9.51 -2.84 -9.98
N PHE A 63 8.48 -2.02 -10.19
CA PHE A 63 7.82 -1.91 -11.50
C PHE A 63 8.76 -1.46 -12.63
N SER A 64 9.85 -0.76 -12.32
CA SER A 64 10.85 -0.31 -13.29
C SER A 64 11.96 -1.34 -13.54
N GLY A 65 11.96 -2.48 -12.83
CA GLY A 65 12.92 -3.57 -13.00
C GLY A 65 13.62 -4.02 -11.71
N GLN A 66 14.74 -4.72 -11.86
CA GLN A 66 15.55 -5.20 -10.75
C GLN A 66 16.61 -4.19 -10.35
N ALA A 67 16.65 -3.82 -9.07
CA ALA A 67 17.65 -2.91 -8.52
C ALA A 67 17.84 -3.13 -7.02
N GLN A 68 19.08 -3.13 -6.54
CA GLN A 68 19.38 -3.37 -5.12
C GLN A 68 18.81 -2.33 -4.16
N ASN A 69 18.60 -1.11 -4.66
CA ASN A 69 18.02 0.01 -3.91
C ASN A 69 16.48 0.08 -4.06
N ALA A 70 15.86 -0.90 -4.69
CA ALA A 70 14.42 -0.92 -4.92
C ALA A 70 13.77 -2.14 -4.28
N GLY A 71 12.54 -1.97 -3.80
CA GLY A 71 11.73 -3.02 -3.23
C GLY A 71 10.25 -2.70 -3.32
N MET A 72 9.41 -3.70 -3.10
CA MET A 72 7.96 -3.56 -3.06
C MET A 72 7.38 -4.33 -1.88
N ALA A 73 6.29 -3.84 -1.32
CA ALA A 73 5.50 -4.55 -0.35
C ALA A 73 4.06 -4.66 -0.84
N PHE A 74 3.55 -5.88 -0.88
CA PHE A 74 2.14 -6.20 -1.10
C PHE A 74 1.48 -6.28 0.26
N VAL A 75 0.55 -5.37 0.52
CA VAL A 75 -0.17 -5.34 1.79
C VAL A 75 -1.59 -5.83 1.54
N SER A 76 -1.94 -6.92 2.20
CA SER A 76 -3.30 -7.44 2.21
C SER A 76 -4.03 -6.91 3.43
N LEU A 77 -5.20 -6.32 3.20
CA LEU A 77 -6.08 -5.83 4.24
C LEU A 77 -7.02 -6.95 4.69
N LYS A 78 -7.50 -6.83 5.92
CA LYS A 78 -8.55 -7.67 6.47
C LYS A 78 -9.83 -7.56 5.63
N PRO A 79 -10.78 -8.50 5.77
CA PRO A 79 -12.13 -8.30 5.25
C PRO A 79 -12.69 -6.96 5.73
N TRP A 80 -13.40 -6.24 4.85
CA TRP A 80 -13.95 -4.92 5.13
C TRP A 80 -14.77 -4.89 6.44
N GLU A 81 -15.53 -5.95 6.70
CA GLU A 81 -16.35 -6.12 7.92
C GLU A 81 -15.55 -6.12 9.23
N LYS A 82 -14.27 -6.51 9.19
CA LYS A 82 -13.37 -6.55 10.35
C LYS A 82 -12.52 -5.29 10.49
N ARG A 83 -12.50 -4.45 9.47
CA ARG A 83 -11.87 -3.14 9.51
C ARG A 83 -12.89 -2.19 10.09
N ASN A 84 -12.60 -1.60 11.25
CA ASN A 84 -13.46 -0.58 11.86
C ASN A 84 -13.37 0.71 11.03
N GLY A 85 -13.92 0.67 9.82
CA GLY A 85 -14.16 1.82 8.98
C GLY A 85 -15.45 2.47 9.45
N ASP A 86 -15.33 3.68 10.00
CA ASP A 86 -16.44 4.60 10.18
C ASP A 86 -17.36 4.53 8.96
N LYS A 87 -18.65 4.25 9.20
CA LYS A 87 -19.71 4.42 8.21
C LYS A 87 -19.87 5.91 7.90
N LYS A 88 -18.95 6.48 7.11
CA LYS A 88 -19.03 7.79 6.48
C LYS A 88 -18.36 7.57 5.13
N GLN A 89 -19.02 7.43 3.99
CA GLN A 89 -20.25 8.04 3.52
C GLN A 89 -20.62 7.27 2.25
N CYS A 90 -21.63 6.41 2.32
CA CYS A 90 -22.33 5.96 1.12
C CYS A 90 -23.71 6.59 1.20
N GLY A 91 -23.97 7.57 0.33
CA GLY A 91 -25.25 8.27 0.22
C GLY A 91 -25.22 9.68 0.80
N SER A 92 -24.91 10.65 -0.06
CA SER A 92 -25.39 12.02 0.15
C SER A 92 -25.75 12.62 -1.20
N GLY A 93 -27.06 12.82 -1.39
CA GLY A 93 -27.66 13.74 -2.37
C GLY A 93 -28.15 13.09 -3.63
#